data_AF-A0A959CK41-F1
#
_entry.id   AF-A0A959CK41-F1
#
_cell.length_a   1.000
_cell.length_b   1.000
_cell.length_c   1.000
_cell.angle_alpha   90.00
_cell.angle_beta   90.00
_cell.angle_gamma   90.00
#
_symmetry.space_group_name_H-M   'P 1'
#
loop_
_entity.id
_entity.type
_entity.pdbx_description
1 polymer ?
#
loop_
_entity_poly.entity_id
_entity_poly.type
_entity_poly.pdbx_seq_one_letter_code
_entity_poly.pdbx_strand_id
1 'polypeptide(L)'
;MTSFSRYAILFQITWALTIPALPQVRPEIMELANGVNTVAITSSRANIGLKALKDSLAIALAQAATAEELVELTDHASPTVRTTALFALLGRPEKDSLELQELVPRHFHDTAGVQIEIWGEYKDNWRAKAGDVFLYTIGGYTNRVFWENDGFALSDARQQWLDSVFICSLTSFEDLKEHLFWRWEPSAGMYPCIRPLAASGQSRFASAFLAKYQNEADIELITAHLPAVDGEWGNHAWLPFRFFRHPRMFDFLEDNLDKGWRNAQYQGRVADYKNRQATVLLDTLYARIMQLDEKEQFHPVATLARTIEGNYDSVYATLCLKIITKHSDNPNVRVPENLWLTHADTLYRLSLAWKDGGRAERERSARMLPDIIRYLETHNRDSLIAEIVSRIQPGLDMRYYVEHPAEKNATMKAYQYIYQTQNPDFVDPLIDILKREPLAKNRFFIAKLLHEYGDSAIDERLARLFRERPELAPGIRAAEEGGGFFKNLTYYADRK
;
A
#
# COMPACT_ATOMS: atom_id res chain seq x y z
N MET A 1 20.64 -43.99 0.75
CA MET A 1 21.12 -42.82 1.53
C MET A 1 22.22 -43.27 2.48
N THR A 2 23.49 -43.32 2.03
CA THR A 2 24.65 -43.65 2.91
C THR A 2 26.02 -43.16 2.38
N SER A 3 26.10 -42.24 1.41
CA SER A 3 27.41 -41.78 0.88
C SER A 3 27.79 -40.32 1.20
N PHE A 4 26.89 -39.48 1.72
CA PHE A 4 27.23 -38.06 1.98
C PHE A 4 28.05 -37.82 3.26
N SER A 5 28.02 -38.73 4.24
CA SER A 5 28.68 -38.53 5.54
C SER A 5 30.20 -38.76 5.53
N ARG A 6 30.75 -39.49 4.55
CA ARG A 6 32.21 -39.78 4.50
C ARG A 6 33.02 -38.69 3.78
N TYR A 7 32.38 -37.86 2.95
CA TYR A 7 33.06 -36.74 2.28
C TYR A 7 33.25 -35.52 3.17
N ALA A 8 32.38 -35.30 4.17
CA ALA A 8 32.50 -34.17 5.10
C ALA A 8 33.72 -34.28 6.04
N ILE A 9 34.09 -35.50 6.45
CA ILE A 9 35.20 -35.71 7.40
C ILE A 9 36.56 -35.73 6.68
N LEU A 10 36.62 -36.22 5.43
CA LEU A 10 37.85 -36.14 4.64
C LEU A 10 38.17 -34.72 4.14
N PHE A 11 37.17 -33.85 3.97
CA PHE A 11 37.39 -32.44 3.61
C PHE A 11 37.97 -31.61 4.76
N GLN A 12 37.68 -31.95 6.02
CA GLN A 12 38.19 -31.22 7.18
C GLN A 12 39.66 -31.52 7.52
N ILE A 13 40.21 -32.66 7.09
CA ILE A 13 41.59 -33.06 7.44
C ILE A 13 42.62 -32.54 6.41
N THR A 14 42.23 -32.37 5.14
CA THR A 14 43.13 -31.79 4.11
C THR A 14 43.12 -30.26 4.06
N TRP A 15 42.06 -29.57 4.52
CA TRP A 15 42.05 -28.10 4.62
C TRP A 15 42.94 -27.55 5.74
N ALA A 16 43.30 -28.36 6.74
CA ALA A 16 44.10 -27.95 7.88
C ALA A 16 45.62 -27.88 7.62
N LEU A 17 46.11 -28.38 6.47
CA LEU A 17 47.56 -28.47 6.20
C LEU A 17 48.08 -27.50 5.13
N THR A 18 47.22 -26.63 4.62
CA THR A 18 47.60 -25.43 3.87
C THR A 18 46.61 -24.33 4.21
N ILE A 19 46.71 -23.76 5.41
CA ILE A 19 46.13 -22.45 5.65
C ILE A 19 47.12 -21.46 5.03
N PRO A 20 46.90 -20.93 3.81
CA PRO A 20 47.66 -19.77 3.39
C PRO A 20 47.50 -18.73 4.50
N ALA A 21 48.61 -18.15 4.95
CA ALA A 21 48.56 -17.07 5.93
C ALA A 21 47.49 -16.08 5.48
N LEU A 22 46.49 -15.84 6.33
CA LEU A 22 45.45 -14.84 6.08
C LEU A 22 46.16 -13.57 5.59
N PRO A 23 45.74 -12.96 4.47
CA PRO A 23 46.42 -11.80 3.93
C PRO A 23 46.47 -10.73 5.03
N GLN A 24 47.67 -10.48 5.55
CA GLN A 24 47.85 -9.48 6.60
C GLN A 24 47.74 -8.10 5.96
N VAL A 25 46.89 -7.26 6.52
CA VAL A 25 46.86 -5.83 6.17
C VAL A 25 48.25 -5.26 6.41
N ARG A 26 48.86 -4.68 5.36
CA ARG A 26 50.23 -4.17 5.47
C ARG A 26 50.31 -3.07 6.55
N PRO A 27 51.43 -2.96 7.30
CA PRO A 27 51.56 -2.00 8.39
C PRO A 27 51.23 -0.55 8.00
N GLU A 28 51.65 -0.12 6.81
CA GLU A 28 51.37 1.22 6.29
C GLU A 28 49.87 1.46 6.03
N ILE A 29 49.13 0.42 5.66
CA ILE A 29 47.68 0.48 5.45
C ILE A 29 46.95 0.51 6.79
N MET A 30 47.43 -0.27 7.76
CA MET A 30 46.91 -0.26 9.12
C MET A 30 47.14 1.10 9.80
N GLU A 31 48.28 1.75 9.56
CA GLU A 31 48.56 3.10 10.05
C GLU A 31 47.56 4.13 9.48
N LEU A 32 47.31 4.09 8.16
CA LEU A 32 46.29 4.92 7.52
C LEU A 32 44.90 4.65 8.10
N ALA A 33 44.52 3.38 8.26
CA ALA A 33 43.23 2.97 8.82
C ALA A 33 43.03 3.50 10.24
N ASN A 34 44.04 3.38 11.10
CA ASN A 34 43.99 3.90 12.48
C ASN A 34 43.87 5.43 12.56
N GLY A 35 44.29 6.15 11.52
CA GLY A 35 44.11 7.60 11.40
C GLY A 35 42.67 8.02 11.04
N VAL A 36 41.85 7.11 10.51
CA VAL A 36 40.47 7.42 10.11
C VAL A 36 39.56 7.52 11.34
N ASN A 37 39.11 8.73 11.64
CA ASN A 37 38.25 9.02 12.79
C ASN A 37 36.80 9.42 12.41
N THR A 38 36.56 9.74 11.14
CA THR A 38 35.27 10.21 10.64
C THR A 38 34.91 9.48 9.35
N VAL A 39 33.63 9.11 9.19
CA VAL A 39 33.11 8.61 7.91
C VAL A 39 32.42 9.78 7.20
N ALA A 40 33.09 10.38 6.22
CA ALA A 40 32.55 11.50 5.44
C ALA A 40 32.34 11.09 3.98
N ILE A 41 31.10 11.21 3.49
CA ILE A 41 30.66 10.75 2.16
C ILE A 41 29.90 11.88 1.43
N THR A 42 29.80 11.80 0.10
CA THR A 42 28.99 12.76 -0.68
C THR A 42 27.67 12.22 -1.23
N SER A 43 26.62 13.04 -1.23
CA SER A 43 25.35 12.84 -1.96
C SER A 43 25.25 13.75 -3.19
N SER A 44 24.92 13.24 -4.38
CA SER A 44 24.45 14.07 -5.51
C SER A 44 23.49 13.32 -6.44
N ARG A 45 22.50 14.03 -7.02
CA ARG A 45 21.55 13.48 -8.02
C ARG A 45 22.21 13.11 -9.36
N ALA A 46 23.37 13.67 -9.69
CA ALA A 46 24.04 13.48 -10.99
C ALA A 46 25.14 12.40 -10.94
N ASN A 47 25.61 12.03 -9.75
CA ASN A 47 26.57 10.94 -9.52
C ASN A 47 25.88 9.91 -8.63
N ILE A 48 25.08 9.07 -9.27
CA ILE A 48 24.26 8.06 -8.62
C ILE A 48 25.19 7.00 -8.01
N GLY A 49 25.33 7.03 -6.68
CA GLY A 49 26.16 6.13 -5.87
C GLY A 49 27.04 6.86 -4.84
N LEU A 50 27.13 6.30 -3.64
CA LEU A 50 28.09 6.66 -2.58
C LEU A 50 29.54 6.50 -3.09
N LYS A 51 30.10 7.52 -3.77
CA LYS A 51 31.40 7.36 -4.47
C LYS A 51 32.56 8.20 -3.95
N ALA A 52 32.37 9.26 -3.17
CA ALA A 52 33.51 10.04 -2.68
C ALA A 52 33.56 10.06 -1.17
N LEU A 53 34.48 9.27 -0.62
CA LEU A 53 35.08 9.59 0.68
C LEU A 53 35.58 11.04 0.62
N LYS A 54 35.31 11.81 1.66
CA LYS A 54 35.70 13.22 1.76
C LYS A 54 36.89 13.46 2.67
N ASP A 55 37.06 12.59 3.65
CA ASP A 55 38.21 12.62 4.54
C ASP A 55 39.49 12.23 3.79
N SER A 56 40.55 13.02 3.94
CA SER A 56 41.80 12.82 3.18
C SER A 56 42.50 11.51 3.55
N LEU A 57 42.39 11.06 4.80
CA LEU A 57 42.94 9.76 5.23
C LEU A 57 42.09 8.61 4.71
N ALA A 58 40.76 8.75 4.71
CA ALA A 58 39.86 7.78 4.11
C ALA A 58 40.12 7.64 2.58
N ILE A 59 40.33 8.75 1.87
CA ILE A 59 40.71 8.73 0.45
C ILE A 59 42.08 8.04 0.26
N ALA A 60 43.09 8.41 1.07
CA ALA A 60 44.42 7.81 0.99
C ALA A 60 44.37 6.30 1.25
N LEU A 61 43.61 5.86 2.26
CA LEU A 61 43.37 4.45 2.56
C LEU A 61 42.72 3.74 1.36
N ALA A 62 41.67 4.32 0.79
CA ALA A 62 40.96 3.76 -0.36
C ALA A 62 41.81 3.70 -1.63
N GLN A 63 42.85 4.52 -1.76
CA GLN A 63 43.79 4.49 -2.89
C GLN A 63 44.95 3.51 -2.67
N ALA A 64 45.46 3.40 -1.44
CA ALA A 64 46.67 2.64 -1.14
C ALA A 64 46.43 1.15 -0.82
N ALA A 65 45.29 0.83 -0.21
CA ALA A 65 44.94 -0.54 0.14
C ALA A 65 44.58 -1.37 -1.11
N THR A 66 44.72 -2.69 -1.03
CA THR A 66 44.13 -3.64 -1.99
C THR A 66 42.67 -3.94 -1.63
N ALA A 67 41.92 -4.59 -2.51
CA ALA A 67 40.55 -5.01 -2.21
C ALA A 67 40.50 -6.02 -1.05
N GLU A 68 41.47 -6.94 -1.02
CA GLU A 68 41.62 -7.93 0.06
C GLU A 68 41.92 -7.25 1.39
N GLU A 69 42.84 -6.27 1.41
CA GLU A 69 43.13 -5.49 2.63
C GLU A 69 41.91 -4.69 3.11
N LEU A 70 41.12 -4.13 2.20
CA LEU A 70 39.88 -3.44 2.56
C LEU A 70 38.82 -4.42 3.11
N VAL A 71 38.72 -5.64 2.57
CA VAL A 71 37.87 -6.71 3.12
C VAL A 71 38.32 -7.06 4.54
N GLU A 72 39.61 -7.23 4.79
CA GLU A 72 40.13 -7.50 6.14
C GLU A 72 39.85 -6.33 7.10
N LEU A 73 39.96 -5.08 6.62
CA LEU A 73 39.62 -3.89 7.42
C LEU A 73 38.14 -3.76 7.74
N THR A 74 37.24 -4.51 7.08
CA THR A 74 35.84 -4.58 7.51
C THR A 74 35.67 -5.24 8.88
N ASP A 75 36.65 -5.99 9.38
CA ASP A 75 36.65 -6.57 10.75
C ASP A 75 37.43 -5.74 11.77
N HIS A 76 37.92 -4.55 11.39
CA HIS A 76 38.72 -3.71 12.29
C HIS A 76 37.97 -3.33 13.58
N ALA A 77 38.66 -3.15 14.72
CA ALA A 77 38.01 -2.87 16.01
C ALA A 77 37.20 -1.55 16.03
N SER A 78 37.63 -0.54 15.26
CA SER A 78 36.93 0.75 15.13
C SER A 78 35.76 0.68 14.13
N PRO A 79 34.51 1.01 14.53
CA PRO A 79 33.35 1.02 13.63
C PRO A 79 33.49 2.03 12.48
N THR A 80 34.20 3.14 12.71
CA THR A 80 34.52 4.12 11.67
C THR A 80 35.38 3.50 10.59
N VAL A 81 36.42 2.74 10.97
CA VAL A 81 37.31 2.08 10.01
C VAL A 81 36.57 1.02 9.21
N ARG A 82 35.77 0.17 9.86
CA ARG A 82 34.94 -0.85 9.18
C ARG A 82 34.02 -0.22 8.13
N THR A 83 33.34 0.85 8.51
CA THR A 83 32.39 1.56 7.65
C THR A 83 33.09 2.29 6.51
N THR A 84 34.25 2.91 6.77
CA THR A 84 35.08 3.53 5.72
C THR A 84 35.62 2.50 4.74
N ALA A 85 36.07 1.33 5.22
CA ALA A 85 36.53 0.23 4.38
C ALA A 85 35.42 -0.28 3.46
N LEU A 86 34.19 -0.43 3.99
CA LEU A 86 33.01 -0.75 3.19
C LEU A 86 32.76 0.28 2.08
N PHE A 87 32.75 1.58 2.39
CA PHE A 87 32.57 2.61 1.36
C PHE A 87 33.71 2.65 0.34
N ALA A 88 34.94 2.40 0.78
CA ALA A 88 36.10 2.27 -0.11
C ALA A 88 35.94 1.07 -1.08
N LEU A 89 35.45 -0.08 -0.58
CA LEU A 89 35.15 -1.27 -1.39
C LEU A 89 34.08 -0.99 -2.44
N LEU A 90 32.97 -0.36 -2.04
CA LEU A 90 31.88 -0.01 -2.96
C LEU A 90 32.28 1.01 -4.04
N GLY A 91 33.36 1.75 -3.81
CA GLY A 91 33.98 2.67 -4.75
C GLY A 91 34.92 2.00 -5.77
N ARG A 92 35.27 0.72 -5.60
CA ARG A 92 36.22 0.02 -6.48
C ARG A 92 35.63 -0.34 -7.85
N PRO A 93 36.41 -0.22 -8.93
CA PRO A 93 36.03 -0.77 -10.24
C PRO A 93 35.72 -2.27 -10.21
N GLU A 94 36.47 -3.03 -9.41
CA GLU A 94 36.39 -4.49 -9.26
C GLU A 94 35.31 -4.98 -8.28
N LYS A 95 34.49 -4.08 -7.73
CA LYS A 95 33.50 -4.42 -6.69
C LYS A 95 32.51 -5.53 -7.09
N ASP A 96 32.20 -5.67 -8.37
CA ASP A 96 31.24 -6.66 -8.88
C ASP A 96 31.83 -8.08 -8.89
N SER A 97 33.16 -8.21 -8.96
CA SER A 97 33.87 -9.49 -8.83
C SER A 97 34.15 -9.90 -7.38
N LEU A 98 33.87 -9.01 -6.42
CA LEU A 98 33.93 -9.34 -5.00
C LEU A 98 32.60 -9.95 -4.55
N GLU A 99 32.66 -10.95 -3.67
CA GLU A 99 31.47 -11.54 -3.04
C GLU A 99 30.99 -10.67 -1.86
N LEU A 100 30.68 -9.39 -2.12
CA LEU A 100 30.37 -8.40 -1.08
C LEU A 100 29.17 -8.80 -0.20
N GLN A 101 28.22 -9.59 -0.71
CA GLN A 101 27.11 -10.11 0.08
C GLN A 101 27.58 -10.95 1.28
N GLU A 102 28.75 -11.60 1.19
CA GLU A 102 29.32 -12.40 2.28
C GLU A 102 29.80 -11.54 3.46
N LEU A 103 30.00 -10.24 3.25
CA LEU A 103 30.34 -9.31 4.34
C LEU A 103 29.16 -9.06 5.27
N VAL A 104 27.94 -9.08 4.75
CA VAL A 104 26.76 -8.66 5.52
C VAL A 104 26.52 -9.58 6.74
N PRO A 105 26.56 -10.93 6.63
CA PRO A 105 26.39 -11.80 7.79
C PRO A 105 27.44 -11.62 8.90
N ARG A 106 28.67 -11.21 8.55
CA ARG A 106 29.73 -10.92 9.54
C ARG A 106 29.35 -9.77 10.47
N HIS A 107 28.50 -8.87 10.01
CA HIS A 107 28.11 -7.66 10.74
C HIS A 107 26.66 -7.68 11.27
N PHE A 108 25.95 -8.81 11.25
CA PHE A 108 24.59 -8.92 11.80
C PHE A 108 24.45 -8.60 13.29
N HIS A 109 25.56 -8.61 14.04
CA HIS A 109 25.60 -8.25 15.45
C HIS A 109 26.43 -7.00 15.73
N ASP A 110 26.87 -6.29 14.69
CA ASP A 110 27.70 -5.10 14.85
C ASP A 110 26.84 -3.90 15.24
N THR A 111 26.62 -3.76 16.55
CA THR A 111 25.83 -2.67 17.14
C THR A 111 26.67 -1.44 17.48
N ALA A 112 27.95 -1.40 17.10
CA ALA A 112 28.81 -0.27 17.43
C ALA A 112 28.36 0.98 16.66
N GLY A 113 28.26 2.10 17.38
CA GLY A 113 27.83 3.37 16.79
C GLY A 113 28.89 3.97 15.87
N VAL A 114 28.46 4.44 14.70
CA VAL A 114 29.27 5.20 13.76
C VAL A 114 28.55 6.51 13.41
N GLN A 115 29.32 7.60 13.34
CA GLN A 115 28.82 8.88 12.85
C GLN A 115 29.24 9.03 11.39
N ILE A 116 28.25 9.27 10.52
CA ILE A 116 28.42 9.43 9.09
C ILE A 116 28.02 10.85 8.71
N GLU A 117 28.95 11.60 8.15
CA GLU A 117 28.73 12.94 7.63
C GLU A 117 28.40 12.87 6.14
N ILE A 118 27.22 13.32 5.77
CA ILE A 118 26.75 13.37 4.39
C ILE A 118 26.94 14.80 3.87
N TRP A 119 27.74 14.93 2.81
CA TRP A 119 28.08 16.20 2.17
C TRP A 119 27.42 16.30 0.79
N GLY A 120 26.81 17.44 0.44
CA GLY A 120 26.24 17.64 -0.90
C GLY A 120 24.99 18.50 -0.87
N GLU A 121 24.01 18.16 -1.72
CA GLU A 121 22.69 18.83 -1.76
C GLU A 121 21.97 18.72 -0.41
N TYR A 122 22.14 17.59 0.28
CA TYR A 122 21.63 17.35 1.63
C TYR A 122 22.83 17.20 2.57
N LYS A 123 23.12 18.25 3.34
CA LYS A 123 24.08 18.15 4.46
C LYS A 123 23.35 17.53 5.65
N ASP A 124 23.82 16.37 6.09
CA ASP A 124 23.24 15.67 7.23
C ASP A 124 24.32 14.94 8.03
N ASN A 125 24.08 14.75 9.33
CA ASN A 125 24.94 14.00 10.24
C ASN A 125 24.12 12.86 10.82
N TRP A 126 24.39 11.65 10.32
CA TRP A 126 23.64 10.47 10.70
C TRP A 126 24.42 9.64 11.71
N ARG A 127 23.74 9.14 12.75
CA ARG A 127 24.27 8.14 13.66
C ARG A 127 23.61 6.81 13.36
N ALA A 128 24.42 5.81 13.05
CA ALA A 128 23.99 4.46 12.71
C ALA A 128 24.74 3.43 13.54
N LYS A 129 24.25 2.19 13.59
CA LYS A 129 25.10 1.06 13.95
C LYS A 129 25.89 0.65 12.71
N ALA A 130 27.14 0.24 12.86
CA ALA A 130 27.95 -0.18 11.71
C ALA A 130 27.26 -1.30 10.92
N GLY A 131 26.66 -2.30 11.57
CA GLY A 131 25.90 -3.36 10.90
C GLY A 131 24.68 -2.87 10.09
N ASP A 132 24.01 -1.79 10.52
CA ASP A 132 22.95 -1.16 9.74
C ASP A 132 23.50 -0.68 8.40
N VAL A 133 24.71 -0.09 8.40
CA VAL A 133 25.34 0.41 7.17
C VAL A 133 25.57 -0.72 6.18
N PHE A 134 26.12 -1.86 6.60
CA PHE A 134 26.30 -3.04 5.73
C PHE A 134 24.96 -3.54 5.16
N LEU A 135 23.94 -3.68 6.01
CA LEU A 135 22.61 -4.14 5.60
C LEU A 135 21.95 -3.19 4.60
N TYR A 136 22.11 -1.87 4.77
CA TYR A 136 21.53 -0.90 3.85
C TYR A 136 22.31 -0.77 2.55
N THR A 137 23.64 -0.75 2.59
CA THR A 137 24.45 -0.49 1.40
C THR A 137 24.62 -1.72 0.51
N ILE A 138 24.76 -2.91 1.09
CA ILE A 138 24.92 -4.16 0.34
C ILE A 138 23.59 -4.89 0.22
N GLY A 139 22.85 -5.04 1.33
CA GLY A 139 21.61 -5.82 1.37
C GLY A 139 20.37 -5.12 0.82
N GLY A 140 20.43 -3.80 0.64
CA GLY A 140 19.32 -3.00 0.11
C GLY A 140 18.09 -2.92 1.04
N TYR A 141 18.26 -3.11 2.35
CA TYR A 141 17.15 -3.20 3.32
C TYR A 141 16.69 -1.85 3.89
N THR A 142 16.66 -0.76 3.11
CA THR A 142 16.37 0.59 3.63
C THR A 142 14.86 0.91 3.72
N ASN A 143 14.44 1.64 4.76
CA ASN A 143 13.09 2.23 4.87
C ASN A 143 13.06 3.77 4.72
N ARG A 144 14.23 4.44 4.73
CA ARG A 144 14.44 5.89 4.47
C ARG A 144 15.94 6.20 4.48
N VAL A 145 16.32 7.22 3.69
CA VAL A 145 17.62 7.95 3.61
C VAL A 145 18.64 7.50 2.55
N PHE A 146 18.72 6.23 2.13
CA PHE A 146 19.51 5.87 0.94
C PHE A 146 18.63 5.91 -0.32
N TRP A 147 18.22 7.12 -0.71
CA TRP A 147 17.45 7.37 -1.93
C TRP A 147 18.23 6.91 -3.16
N GLU A 148 17.57 6.08 -4.00
CA GLU A 148 17.94 5.82 -5.40
C GLU A 148 19.41 5.43 -5.59
N ASN A 149 19.82 4.37 -4.89
CA ASN A 149 21.15 3.80 -5.08
C ASN A 149 21.14 2.92 -6.34
N ASP A 150 21.12 3.52 -7.54
CA ASP A 150 21.38 2.76 -8.78
C ASP A 150 22.85 2.27 -8.85
N GLY A 151 23.66 2.52 -7.82
CA GLY A 151 25.11 2.34 -7.83
C GLY A 151 25.64 0.98 -7.36
N PHE A 152 24.90 0.23 -6.54
CA PHE A 152 25.27 -1.13 -6.14
C PHE A 152 24.00 -1.94 -5.85
N ALA A 153 23.71 -2.89 -6.73
CA ALA A 153 22.62 -3.84 -6.59
C ALA A 153 23.21 -5.26 -6.73
N LEU A 154 22.92 -6.11 -5.74
CA LEU A 154 23.24 -7.53 -5.87
C LEU A 154 22.45 -8.12 -7.04
N SER A 155 23.04 -9.11 -7.73
CA SER A 155 22.26 -9.94 -8.65
C SER A 155 21.14 -10.65 -7.89
N ASP A 156 20.05 -11.00 -8.57
CA ASP A 156 18.91 -11.69 -7.95
C ASP A 156 19.34 -12.94 -7.16
N ALA A 157 20.28 -13.71 -7.69
CA ALA A 157 20.83 -14.89 -7.02
C ALA A 157 21.57 -14.54 -5.71
N ARG A 158 22.41 -13.50 -5.73
CA ARG A 158 23.13 -13.03 -4.54
C ARG A 158 22.18 -12.43 -3.50
N GLN A 159 21.16 -11.68 -3.95
CA GLN A 159 20.13 -11.14 -3.07
C GLN A 159 19.28 -12.24 -2.42
N GLN A 160 18.85 -13.25 -3.18
CA GLN A 160 18.08 -14.39 -2.66
C GLN A 160 18.88 -15.19 -1.64
N TRP A 161 20.18 -15.39 -1.88
CA TRP A 161 21.08 -16.00 -0.93
C TRP A 161 21.16 -15.17 0.37
N LEU A 162 21.39 -13.87 0.26
CA LEU A 162 21.50 -12.99 1.43
C LEU A 162 20.20 -12.92 2.22
N ASP A 163 19.05 -12.81 1.54
CA ASP A 163 17.72 -12.85 2.15
C ASP A 163 17.53 -14.15 2.95
N SER A 164 17.98 -15.28 2.38
CA SER A 164 17.92 -16.58 3.06
C SER A 164 18.77 -16.60 4.32
N VAL A 165 20.02 -16.14 4.24
CA VAL A 165 20.93 -16.06 5.39
C VAL A 165 20.38 -15.13 6.46
N PHE A 166 19.80 -13.99 6.07
CA PHE A 166 19.22 -13.04 7.01
C PHE A 166 17.96 -13.59 7.71
N ILE A 167 17.08 -14.28 6.98
CA ILE A 167 15.90 -14.94 7.57
C ILE A 167 16.30 -16.03 8.56
N CYS A 168 17.27 -16.88 8.20
CA CYS A 168 17.70 -18.01 9.03
C CYS A 168 18.58 -17.62 10.23
N SER A 169 18.98 -16.37 10.39
CA SER A 169 19.90 -15.94 11.45
C SER A 169 19.17 -15.19 12.57
N LEU A 170 19.69 -15.26 13.78
CA LEU A 170 19.34 -14.32 14.84
C LEU A 170 20.20 -13.09 14.66
N THR A 171 19.62 -11.90 14.56
CA THR A 171 20.38 -10.68 14.31
C THR A 171 19.94 -9.57 15.24
N SER A 172 20.79 -8.55 15.42
CA SER A 172 20.42 -7.35 16.18
C SER A 172 19.49 -6.41 15.39
N PHE A 173 19.10 -6.79 14.16
CA PHE A 173 18.42 -5.96 13.16
C PHE A 173 17.08 -6.59 12.73
N GLU A 174 16.41 -7.27 13.64
CA GLU A 174 15.16 -8.00 13.35
C GLU A 174 14.07 -7.11 12.71
N ASP A 175 14.03 -5.81 12.96
CA ASP A 175 13.03 -4.90 12.36
C ASP A 175 13.15 -4.82 10.84
N LEU A 176 14.36 -5.01 10.30
CA LEU A 176 14.58 -5.04 8.86
C LEU A 176 14.02 -6.31 8.21
N LYS A 177 13.73 -7.36 8.99
CA LYS A 177 13.08 -8.56 8.48
C LYS A 177 11.62 -8.33 8.09
N GLU A 178 10.99 -7.25 8.55
CA GLU A 178 9.64 -6.88 8.08
C GLU A 178 9.65 -6.65 6.56
N HIS A 179 10.70 -6.03 6.01
CA HIS A 179 10.83 -5.83 4.57
C HIS A 179 10.94 -7.15 3.80
N LEU A 180 11.65 -8.11 4.37
CA LEU A 180 11.76 -9.46 3.79
C LEU A 180 10.45 -10.22 3.85
N PHE A 181 9.71 -10.05 4.95
CA PHE A 181 8.43 -10.72 5.15
C PHE A 181 7.45 -10.42 4.01
N TRP A 182 7.47 -9.24 3.40
CA TRP A 182 6.54 -8.91 2.31
C TRP A 182 6.96 -9.42 0.93
N ARG A 183 8.26 -9.63 0.67
CA ARG A 183 8.77 -9.99 -0.66
C ARG A 183 9.27 -11.43 -0.81
N TRP A 184 9.60 -12.09 0.30
CA TRP A 184 10.19 -13.42 0.28
C TRP A 184 9.13 -14.51 0.07
N GLU A 185 9.41 -15.46 -0.81
CA GLU A 185 8.55 -16.63 -1.07
C GLU A 185 9.09 -17.89 -0.38
N PRO A 186 8.21 -18.72 0.23
CA PRO A 186 8.63 -19.91 0.96
C PRO A 186 9.24 -20.96 0.04
N SER A 187 10.42 -21.48 0.41
CA SER A 187 11.08 -22.59 -0.29
C SER A 187 11.32 -23.77 0.63
N ALA A 188 11.21 -25.01 0.12
CA ALA A 188 11.37 -26.22 0.93
C ALA A 188 12.74 -26.29 1.63
N GLY A 189 13.79 -25.77 1.00
CA GLY A 189 15.15 -25.75 1.56
C GLY A 189 15.31 -24.84 2.80
N MET A 190 14.43 -23.85 2.96
CA MET A 190 14.47 -22.89 4.08
C MET A 190 13.67 -23.35 5.30
N TYR A 191 12.74 -24.29 5.13
CA TYR A 191 11.90 -24.79 6.21
C TYR A 191 12.72 -25.39 7.39
N PRO A 192 13.80 -26.19 7.15
CA PRO A 192 14.64 -26.71 8.22
C PRO A 192 15.36 -25.65 9.06
N CYS A 193 15.57 -24.42 8.55
CA CYS A 193 16.18 -23.34 9.33
C CYS A 193 15.11 -22.51 10.07
N ILE A 194 13.97 -22.23 9.42
CA ILE A 194 12.92 -21.36 9.97
C ILE A 194 12.20 -22.03 11.14
N ARG A 195 11.93 -23.34 11.04
CA ARG A 195 11.16 -24.04 12.07
C ARG A 195 11.89 -24.07 13.44
N PRO A 196 13.19 -24.43 13.54
CA PRO A 196 13.92 -24.30 14.79
C PRO A 196 14.02 -22.85 15.30
N LEU A 197 14.12 -21.87 14.39
CA LEU A 197 14.15 -20.45 14.74
C LEU A 197 12.82 -19.98 15.36
N ALA A 198 11.68 -20.47 14.87
CA ALA A 198 10.38 -20.23 15.49
C ALA A 198 10.28 -20.91 16.85
N ALA A 199 10.79 -22.14 16.97
CA ALA A 199 10.80 -22.91 18.23
C ALA A 199 11.70 -22.34 19.32
N SER A 200 12.69 -21.52 18.98
CA SER A 200 13.52 -20.85 19.99
C SER A 200 12.83 -19.65 20.63
N GLY A 201 11.79 -19.09 19.98
CA GLY A 201 11.13 -17.87 20.40
C GLY A 201 12.00 -16.60 20.35
N GLN A 202 13.22 -16.69 19.81
CA GLN A 202 14.18 -15.58 19.83
C GLN A 202 14.03 -14.60 18.66
N SER A 203 13.40 -15.03 17.56
CA SER A 203 13.08 -14.16 16.42
C SER A 203 11.60 -13.82 16.39
N ARG A 204 11.29 -12.52 16.40
CA ARG A 204 9.91 -12.00 16.38
C ARG A 204 9.17 -12.28 15.07
N PHE A 205 9.90 -12.51 13.98
CA PHE A 205 9.34 -12.78 12.65
C PHE A 205 9.34 -14.26 12.27
N ALA A 206 10.03 -15.13 13.01
CA ALA A 206 10.16 -16.54 12.61
C ALA A 206 8.81 -17.27 12.52
N SER A 207 7.89 -17.03 13.46
CA SER A 207 6.53 -17.57 13.41
C SER A 207 5.75 -17.07 12.18
N ALA A 208 6.00 -15.83 11.75
CA ALA A 208 5.39 -15.27 10.54
C ALA A 208 5.97 -15.89 9.28
N PHE A 209 7.29 -16.08 9.19
CA PHE A 209 7.91 -16.82 8.09
C PHE A 209 7.46 -18.28 8.04
N LEU A 210 7.36 -18.94 9.20
CA LEU A 210 6.90 -20.32 9.30
C LEU A 210 5.45 -20.47 8.82
N ALA A 211 4.57 -19.50 9.15
CA ALA A 211 3.18 -19.50 8.70
C ALA A 211 3.02 -19.46 7.18
N LYS A 212 4.00 -18.95 6.42
CA LYS A 212 3.95 -18.99 4.95
C LYS A 212 3.96 -20.40 4.36
N TYR A 213 4.48 -21.39 5.10
CA TYR A 213 4.46 -22.79 4.68
C TYR A 213 3.10 -23.47 4.91
N GLN A 214 2.23 -22.88 5.73
CA GLN A 214 0.87 -23.37 6.00
C GLN A 214 0.81 -24.84 6.43
N ASN A 215 1.83 -25.30 7.16
CA ASN A 215 1.87 -26.67 7.68
C ASN A 215 1.06 -26.77 8.98
N GLU A 216 0.02 -27.61 8.98
CA GLU A 216 -0.87 -27.80 10.15
C GLU A 216 -0.12 -28.26 11.40
N ALA A 217 0.97 -29.02 11.24
CA ALA A 217 1.79 -29.48 12.36
C ALA A 217 2.51 -28.34 13.11
N ASP A 218 2.60 -27.15 12.51
CA ASP A 218 3.28 -25.99 13.09
C ASP A 218 2.33 -24.99 13.77
N ILE A 219 1.01 -25.22 13.75
CA ILE A 219 0.02 -24.28 14.32
C ILE A 219 0.29 -23.98 15.79
N GLU A 220 0.50 -25.02 16.60
CA GLU A 220 0.79 -24.88 18.04
C GLU A 220 2.11 -24.13 18.26
N LEU A 221 3.11 -24.43 17.42
CA LEU A 221 4.41 -23.78 17.49
C LEU A 221 4.31 -22.28 17.16
N ILE A 222 3.60 -21.95 16.08
CA ILE A 222 3.39 -20.56 15.60
C ILE A 222 2.66 -19.76 16.68
N THR A 223 1.54 -20.28 17.19
CA THR A 223 0.68 -19.57 18.17
C THR A 223 1.34 -19.41 19.53
N ALA A 224 2.16 -20.37 19.97
CA ALA A 224 2.90 -20.28 21.23
C ALA A 224 4.02 -19.22 21.24
N HIS A 225 4.51 -18.81 20.07
CA HIS A 225 5.65 -17.89 19.92
C HIS A 225 5.29 -16.61 19.16
N LEU A 226 4.04 -16.14 19.30
CA LEU A 226 3.64 -14.84 18.79
C LEU A 226 4.15 -13.71 19.71
N PRO A 227 4.55 -12.56 19.15
CA PRO A 227 4.81 -11.36 19.95
C PRO A 227 3.63 -10.99 20.85
N ALA A 228 3.91 -10.38 22.00
CA ALA A 228 2.87 -9.86 22.88
C ALA A 228 2.05 -8.77 22.18
N VAL A 229 0.72 -8.91 22.15
CA VAL A 229 -0.21 -8.01 21.45
C VAL A 229 -0.21 -6.58 22.00
N ASP A 230 0.08 -6.42 23.29
CA ASP A 230 0.16 -5.15 24.01
C ASP A 230 1.57 -4.55 24.07
N GLY A 231 2.56 -5.23 23.47
CA GLY A 231 3.93 -4.73 23.37
C GLY A 231 4.14 -3.73 22.23
N GLU A 232 5.33 -3.11 22.20
CA GLU A 232 5.80 -2.21 21.13
C GLU A 232 5.59 -2.79 19.72
N TRP A 233 5.69 -4.11 19.61
CA TRP A 233 5.59 -4.86 18.35
C TRP A 233 4.26 -5.61 18.19
N GLY A 234 3.22 -5.27 18.97
CA GLY A 234 1.97 -6.03 19.03
C GLY A 234 1.22 -6.21 17.71
N ASN A 235 1.43 -5.32 16.74
CA ASN A 235 0.93 -5.48 15.37
C ASN A 235 1.49 -6.74 14.68
N HIS A 236 2.73 -7.14 14.99
CA HIS A 236 3.40 -8.27 14.36
C HIS A 236 2.81 -9.62 14.77
N ALA A 237 2.13 -9.67 15.92
CA ALA A 237 1.38 -10.86 16.36
C ALA A 237 0.34 -11.30 15.32
N TRP A 238 -0.15 -10.38 14.48
CA TRP A 238 -1.19 -10.66 13.49
C TRP A 238 -0.65 -11.12 12.14
N LEU A 239 0.65 -11.03 11.88
CA LEU A 239 1.23 -11.36 10.58
C LEU A 239 1.03 -12.82 10.15
N PRO A 240 1.18 -13.84 11.02
CA PRO A 240 0.98 -15.24 10.64
C PRO A 240 -0.39 -15.55 10.03
N PHE A 241 -1.45 -14.93 10.58
CA PHE A 241 -2.84 -15.14 10.15
C PHE A 241 -3.12 -14.63 8.75
N ARG A 242 -2.27 -13.77 8.19
CA ARG A 242 -2.39 -13.32 6.80
C ARG A 242 -2.17 -14.48 5.82
N PHE A 243 -1.20 -15.34 6.12
CA PHE A 243 -0.74 -16.41 5.24
C PHE A 243 -1.30 -17.77 5.65
N PHE A 244 -1.60 -17.98 6.93
CA PHE A 244 -2.13 -19.25 7.42
C PHE A 244 -3.51 -19.10 8.05
N ARG A 245 -4.55 -19.29 7.23
CA ARG A 245 -5.97 -19.13 7.60
C ARG A 245 -6.60 -20.46 8.02
N HIS A 246 -5.96 -21.16 8.95
CA HIS A 246 -6.44 -22.45 9.42
C HIS A 246 -7.47 -22.28 10.56
N PRO A 247 -8.54 -23.09 10.66
CA PRO A 247 -9.52 -22.98 11.74
C PRO A 247 -8.92 -22.94 13.14
N ARG A 248 -7.95 -23.82 13.46
CA ARG A 248 -7.23 -23.81 14.76
C ARG A 248 -6.40 -22.54 15.02
N MET A 249 -6.02 -21.79 14.00
CA MET A 249 -5.41 -20.47 14.18
C MET A 249 -6.47 -19.44 14.55
N PHE A 250 -7.71 -19.58 14.05
CA PHE A 250 -8.80 -18.66 14.36
C PHE A 250 -9.10 -18.58 15.86
N ASP A 251 -8.98 -19.69 16.59
CA ASP A 251 -9.15 -19.75 18.06
C ASP A 251 -8.26 -18.71 18.77
N PHE A 252 -7.03 -18.50 18.31
CA PHE A 252 -6.14 -17.46 18.87
C PHE A 252 -6.69 -16.04 18.66
N LEU A 253 -7.35 -15.79 17.52
CA LEU A 253 -7.98 -14.49 17.26
C LEU A 253 -9.17 -14.29 18.21
N GLU A 254 -9.98 -15.32 18.45
CA GLU A 254 -11.08 -15.26 19.42
C GLU A 254 -10.57 -14.95 20.84
N ASP A 255 -9.54 -15.68 21.29
CA ASP A 255 -8.95 -15.52 22.63
C ASP A 255 -8.33 -14.12 22.86
N ASN A 256 -7.92 -13.44 21.79
CA ASN A 256 -7.29 -12.11 21.87
C ASN A 256 -8.21 -10.96 21.46
N LEU A 257 -9.53 -11.19 21.41
CA LEU A 257 -10.52 -10.15 21.12
C LEU A 257 -10.36 -8.90 22.01
N ASP A 258 -10.15 -9.08 23.31
CA ASP A 258 -9.98 -7.97 24.27
C ASP A 258 -8.79 -7.07 23.97
N LYS A 259 -7.73 -7.63 23.37
CA LYS A 259 -6.50 -6.90 23.04
C LYS A 259 -6.53 -6.36 21.61
N GLY A 260 -7.19 -7.07 20.69
CA GLY A 260 -7.18 -6.78 19.27
C GLY A 260 -8.31 -5.89 18.77
N TRP A 261 -9.39 -5.67 19.52
CA TRP A 261 -10.63 -5.16 18.93
C TRP A 261 -10.56 -3.76 18.29
N ARG A 262 -9.67 -2.87 18.75
CA ARG A 262 -9.43 -1.56 18.11
C ARG A 262 -8.34 -1.59 17.03
N ASN A 263 -7.64 -2.70 16.89
CA ASN A 263 -6.49 -2.84 16.00
C ASN A 263 -6.98 -3.21 14.58
N ALA A 264 -6.69 -2.35 13.61
CA ALA A 264 -7.10 -2.56 12.22
C ALA A 264 -6.51 -3.84 11.60
N GLN A 265 -5.28 -4.21 11.98
CA GLN A 265 -4.65 -5.43 11.49
C GLN A 265 -5.35 -6.66 12.03
N TYR A 266 -5.67 -6.70 13.33
CA TYR A 266 -6.47 -7.76 13.94
C TYR A 266 -7.83 -7.91 13.26
N GLN A 267 -8.60 -6.81 13.14
CA GLN A 267 -9.90 -6.82 12.48
C GLN A 267 -9.76 -7.38 11.04
N GLY A 268 -8.71 -6.96 10.32
CA GLY A 268 -8.38 -7.46 8.98
C GLY A 268 -8.15 -8.96 8.95
N ARG A 269 -7.40 -9.50 9.92
CA ARG A 269 -7.16 -10.95 10.01
C ARG A 269 -8.42 -11.73 10.33
N VAL A 270 -9.32 -11.20 11.15
CA VAL A 270 -10.64 -11.82 11.37
C VAL A 270 -11.43 -11.84 10.05
N ALA A 271 -11.51 -10.70 9.36
CA ALA A 271 -12.29 -10.57 8.13
C ALA A 271 -11.75 -11.44 6.97
N ASP A 272 -10.46 -11.78 6.97
CA ASP A 272 -9.82 -12.65 5.98
C ASP A 272 -10.36 -14.09 5.95
N TYR A 273 -10.97 -14.58 7.03
CA TYR A 273 -11.45 -15.96 7.14
C TYR A 273 -12.74 -16.26 6.37
N LYS A 274 -13.55 -15.23 6.09
CA LYS A 274 -14.75 -15.30 5.24
C LYS A 274 -15.68 -16.46 5.60
N ASN A 275 -15.89 -16.67 6.90
CA ASN A 275 -16.73 -17.75 7.41
C ASN A 275 -17.66 -17.24 8.53
N ARG A 276 -18.55 -18.13 9.00
CA ARG A 276 -19.55 -17.77 10.03
C ARG A 276 -18.92 -17.35 11.35
N GLN A 277 -17.82 -17.99 11.78
CA GLN A 277 -17.13 -17.64 13.03
C GLN A 277 -16.54 -16.22 12.94
N ALA A 278 -15.91 -15.88 11.80
CA ALA A 278 -15.48 -14.52 11.51
C ALA A 278 -16.63 -13.52 11.56
N THR A 279 -17.79 -13.82 10.98
CA THR A 279 -18.97 -12.94 11.06
C THR A 279 -19.40 -12.70 12.52
N VAL A 280 -19.44 -13.75 13.36
CA VAL A 280 -19.80 -13.64 14.78
C VAL A 280 -18.78 -12.77 15.53
N LEU A 281 -17.49 -12.97 15.28
CA LEU A 281 -16.44 -12.18 15.93
C LEU A 281 -16.46 -10.72 15.49
N LEU A 282 -16.67 -10.44 14.19
CA LEU A 282 -16.84 -9.07 13.67
C LEU A 282 -18.12 -8.39 14.20
N ASP A 283 -19.23 -9.12 14.38
CA ASP A 283 -20.44 -8.56 15.01
C ASP A 283 -20.19 -8.27 16.50
N THR A 284 -19.42 -9.12 17.19
CA THR A 284 -19.01 -8.88 18.59
C THR A 284 -18.12 -7.63 18.69
N LEU A 285 -17.17 -7.47 17.77
CA LEU A 285 -16.37 -6.25 17.63
C LEU A 285 -17.23 -5.01 17.45
N TYR A 286 -18.20 -5.09 16.53
CA TYR A 286 -19.14 -4.00 16.32
C TYR A 286 -19.94 -3.68 17.58
N ALA A 287 -20.49 -4.69 18.26
CA ALA A 287 -21.23 -4.52 19.50
C ALA A 287 -20.39 -3.83 20.59
N ARG A 288 -19.11 -4.16 20.72
CA ARG A 288 -18.18 -3.48 21.64
C ARG A 288 -17.93 -2.02 21.26
N ILE A 289 -17.77 -1.73 19.97
CA ILE A 289 -17.66 -0.34 19.50
C ILE A 289 -18.92 0.44 19.89
N MET A 290 -20.10 -0.16 19.78
CA MET A 290 -21.37 0.48 20.16
C MET A 290 -21.54 0.74 21.66
N GLN A 291 -20.69 0.17 22.52
CA GLN A 291 -20.65 0.46 23.96
C GLN A 291 -19.83 1.71 24.28
N LEU A 292 -19.06 2.23 23.32
CA LEU A 292 -18.35 3.49 23.47
C LEU A 292 -19.30 4.68 23.39
N ASP A 293 -18.85 5.81 23.92
CA ASP A 293 -19.52 7.09 23.71
C ASP A 293 -19.59 7.40 22.21
N GLU A 294 -20.69 8.00 21.76
CA GLU A 294 -20.97 8.25 20.34
C GLU A 294 -19.83 8.98 19.61
N LYS A 295 -19.18 9.93 20.31
CA LYS A 295 -18.02 10.68 19.77
C LYS A 295 -16.79 9.80 19.54
N GLU A 296 -16.64 8.73 20.30
CA GLU A 296 -15.52 7.78 20.18
C GLU A 296 -15.81 6.67 19.17
N GLN A 297 -17.07 6.46 18.77
CA GLN A 297 -17.47 5.42 17.82
C GLN A 297 -16.98 5.71 16.39
N PHE A 298 -16.83 6.98 16.02
CA PHE A 298 -16.62 7.41 14.63
C PHE A 298 -15.43 6.70 13.95
N HIS A 299 -14.26 6.69 14.60
CA HIS A 299 -13.06 6.08 14.03
C HIS A 299 -13.09 4.55 14.04
N PRO A 300 -13.41 3.86 15.17
CA PRO A 300 -13.49 2.41 15.19
C PRO A 300 -14.52 1.83 14.21
N VAL A 301 -15.71 2.45 14.09
CA VAL A 301 -16.72 2.02 13.10
C VAL A 301 -16.17 2.16 11.68
N ALA A 302 -15.56 3.30 11.36
CA ALA A 302 -14.97 3.54 10.05
C ALA A 302 -13.85 2.56 9.72
N THR A 303 -13.05 2.15 10.71
CA THR A 303 -11.99 1.14 10.55
C THR A 303 -12.59 -0.24 10.31
N LEU A 304 -13.58 -0.66 11.11
CA LEU A 304 -14.25 -1.95 10.94
C LEU A 304 -14.97 -2.03 9.59
N ALA A 305 -15.67 -0.97 9.19
CA ALA A 305 -16.35 -0.91 7.90
C ALA A 305 -15.38 -1.05 6.72
N ARG A 306 -14.24 -0.33 6.75
CA ARG A 306 -13.19 -0.44 5.71
C ARG A 306 -12.55 -1.82 5.68
N THR A 307 -12.36 -2.43 6.85
CA THR A 307 -11.85 -3.79 6.96
C THR A 307 -12.78 -4.81 6.30
N ILE A 308 -14.08 -4.71 6.55
CA ILE A 308 -15.09 -5.60 5.96
C ILE A 308 -15.22 -5.31 4.46
N GLU A 309 -15.19 -4.05 4.04
CA GLU A 309 -15.20 -3.65 2.62
C GLU A 309 -14.03 -4.28 1.86
N GLY A 310 -12.80 -4.13 2.35
CA GLY A 310 -11.60 -4.67 1.71
C GLY A 310 -11.54 -6.20 1.68
N ASN A 311 -12.30 -6.88 2.54
CA ASN A 311 -12.36 -8.34 2.63
C ASN A 311 -13.76 -8.90 2.37
N TYR A 312 -14.59 -8.15 1.65
CA TYR A 312 -16.02 -8.45 1.56
C TYR A 312 -16.27 -9.88 1.06
N ASP A 313 -17.21 -10.54 1.71
CA ASP A 313 -17.81 -11.80 1.33
C ASP A 313 -19.30 -11.74 1.69
N SER A 314 -20.13 -12.48 0.97
CA SER A 314 -21.56 -12.60 1.21
C SER A 314 -21.91 -12.96 2.67
N VAL A 315 -21.05 -13.73 3.36
CA VAL A 315 -21.24 -14.07 4.79
C VAL A 315 -21.22 -12.85 5.72
N TYR A 316 -20.70 -11.71 5.26
CA TYR A 316 -20.67 -10.43 6.01
C TYR A 316 -21.81 -9.48 5.65
N ALA A 317 -22.65 -9.81 4.66
CA ALA A 317 -23.64 -8.87 4.11
C ALA A 317 -24.59 -8.30 5.16
N THR A 318 -25.08 -9.13 6.09
CA THR A 318 -25.97 -8.68 7.18
C THR A 318 -25.27 -7.67 8.08
N LEU A 319 -24.02 -7.91 8.48
CA LEU A 319 -23.24 -7.00 9.30
C LEU A 319 -22.92 -5.70 8.53
N CYS A 320 -22.55 -5.79 7.25
CA CYS A 320 -22.35 -4.63 6.39
C CYS A 320 -23.59 -3.73 6.38
N LEU A 321 -24.77 -4.31 6.08
CA LEU A 321 -26.02 -3.57 6.03
C LEU A 321 -26.37 -2.93 7.37
N LYS A 322 -26.15 -3.64 8.49
CA LYS A 322 -26.33 -3.11 9.85
C LYS A 322 -25.46 -1.87 10.08
N ILE A 323 -24.16 -1.95 9.76
CA ILE A 323 -23.21 -0.83 9.93
C ILE A 323 -23.57 0.35 9.01
N ILE A 324 -23.83 0.07 7.73
CA ILE A 324 -24.16 1.07 6.71
C ILE A 324 -25.46 1.81 7.06
N THR A 325 -26.47 1.09 7.55
CA THR A 325 -27.77 1.68 7.91
C THR A 325 -27.66 2.54 9.16
N LYS A 326 -26.93 2.07 10.20
CA LYS A 326 -26.83 2.80 11.47
C LYS A 326 -25.88 4.00 11.42
N HIS A 327 -24.88 3.97 10.55
CA HIS A 327 -23.85 5.01 10.42
C HIS A 327 -23.81 5.60 9.02
N SER A 328 -24.99 5.88 8.46
CA SER A 328 -25.16 6.47 7.13
C SER A 328 -24.50 7.85 7.00
N ASP A 329 -24.48 8.59 8.09
CA ASP A 329 -23.87 9.91 8.28
C ASP A 329 -22.33 9.90 8.33
N ASN A 330 -21.70 8.74 8.56
CA ASN A 330 -20.26 8.60 8.58
C ASN A 330 -19.70 8.41 7.15
N PRO A 331 -19.00 9.41 6.55
CA PRO A 331 -18.54 9.34 5.16
C PRO A 331 -17.46 8.29 4.90
N ASN A 332 -16.87 7.72 5.96
CA ASN A 332 -15.84 6.69 5.87
C ASN A 332 -16.43 5.26 5.86
N VAL A 333 -17.72 5.09 6.14
CA VAL A 333 -18.42 3.82 5.99
C VAL A 333 -18.83 3.70 4.52
N ARG A 334 -18.20 2.83 3.75
CA ARG A 334 -18.52 2.65 2.32
C ARG A 334 -19.39 1.43 2.08
N VAL A 335 -20.06 1.40 0.93
CA VAL A 335 -20.83 0.25 0.47
C VAL A 335 -19.92 -0.61 -0.42
N PRO A 336 -19.65 -1.87 -0.05
CA PRO A 336 -18.88 -2.76 -0.92
C PRO A 336 -19.60 -2.98 -2.25
N GLU A 337 -18.89 -2.89 -3.37
CA GLU A 337 -19.49 -3.03 -4.72
C GLU A 337 -20.24 -4.37 -4.85
N ASN A 338 -19.64 -5.45 -4.38
CA ASN A 338 -20.22 -6.80 -4.42
C ASN A 338 -21.46 -6.98 -3.53
N LEU A 339 -21.75 -6.04 -2.61
CA LEU A 339 -23.00 -6.09 -1.83
C LEU A 339 -24.22 -5.83 -2.73
N TRP A 340 -24.06 -5.02 -3.78
CA TRP A 340 -25.11 -4.80 -4.79
C TRP A 340 -25.51 -6.07 -5.53
N LEU A 341 -24.60 -7.04 -5.69
CA LEU A 341 -24.91 -8.28 -6.40
C LEU A 341 -25.92 -9.17 -5.66
N THR A 342 -26.05 -9.00 -4.34
CA THR A 342 -26.86 -9.87 -3.48
C THR A 342 -27.96 -9.13 -2.72
N HIS A 343 -27.84 -7.81 -2.55
CA HIS A 343 -28.73 -7.00 -1.72
C HIS A 343 -29.17 -5.69 -2.42
N ALA A 344 -29.28 -5.71 -3.74
CA ALA A 344 -29.58 -4.52 -4.55
C ALA A 344 -30.86 -3.79 -4.10
N ASP A 345 -31.97 -4.51 -3.87
CA ASP A 345 -33.24 -3.92 -3.43
C ASP A 345 -33.12 -3.16 -2.10
N THR A 346 -32.31 -3.67 -1.19
CA THR A 346 -32.10 -3.03 0.12
C THR A 346 -31.22 -1.80 -0.03
N LEU A 347 -30.14 -1.89 -0.80
CA LEU A 347 -29.26 -0.75 -1.07
C LEU A 347 -29.95 0.34 -1.87
N TYR A 348 -30.80 -0.01 -2.83
CA TYR A 348 -31.62 0.96 -3.56
C TYR A 348 -32.57 1.71 -2.62
N ARG A 349 -33.33 1.00 -1.78
CA ARG A 349 -34.21 1.65 -0.78
C ARG A 349 -33.45 2.56 0.18
N LEU A 350 -32.28 2.12 0.66
CA LEU A 350 -31.40 2.97 1.48
C LEU A 350 -30.94 4.22 0.72
N SER A 351 -30.55 4.07 -0.55
CA SER A 351 -30.09 5.19 -1.37
C SER A 351 -31.15 6.26 -1.62
N LEU A 352 -32.43 5.85 -1.67
CA LEU A 352 -33.58 6.76 -1.73
C LEU A 352 -33.72 7.53 -0.41
N ALA A 353 -33.64 6.84 0.73
CA ALA A 353 -33.71 7.51 2.03
C ALA A 353 -32.56 8.52 2.24
N TRP A 354 -31.36 8.20 1.77
CA TRP A 354 -30.19 9.07 1.88
C TRP A 354 -30.22 10.29 0.98
N LYS A 355 -31.01 10.27 -0.10
CA LYS A 355 -31.15 11.39 -1.05
C LYS A 355 -31.69 12.64 -0.37
N ASP A 356 -32.56 12.46 0.61
CA ASP A 356 -33.22 13.52 1.36
C ASP A 356 -32.62 13.71 2.78
N GLY A 357 -31.55 12.98 3.08
CA GLY A 357 -30.88 12.99 4.38
C GLY A 357 -29.92 14.17 4.60
N GLY A 358 -29.06 14.03 5.61
CA GLY A 358 -27.98 14.98 5.90
C GLY A 358 -26.91 15.02 4.79
N ARG A 359 -25.99 15.99 4.86
CA ARG A 359 -24.95 16.18 3.81
C ARG A 359 -24.22 14.88 3.46
N ALA A 360 -23.71 14.15 4.46
CA ALA A 360 -22.95 12.92 4.23
C ALA A 360 -23.78 11.82 3.54
N GLU A 361 -25.07 11.72 3.86
CA GLU A 361 -25.99 10.76 3.27
C GLU A 361 -26.27 11.12 1.80
N ARG A 362 -26.53 12.40 1.51
CA ARG A 362 -26.70 12.87 0.13
C ARG A 362 -25.44 12.62 -0.70
N GLU A 363 -24.26 12.88 -0.13
CA GLU A 363 -22.99 12.60 -0.80
C GLU A 363 -22.81 11.09 -1.07
N ARG A 364 -23.26 10.22 -0.16
CA ARG A 364 -23.24 8.77 -0.35
C ARG A 364 -24.18 8.33 -1.47
N SER A 365 -25.44 8.77 -1.45
CA SER A 365 -26.43 8.50 -2.51
C SER A 365 -25.90 8.91 -3.88
N ALA A 366 -25.29 10.11 -3.96
CA ALA A 366 -24.68 10.63 -5.19
C ALA A 366 -23.52 9.75 -5.71
N ARG A 367 -22.67 9.21 -4.83
CA ARG A 367 -21.57 8.32 -5.24
C ARG A 367 -22.08 7.00 -5.83
N MET A 368 -23.19 6.49 -5.29
CA MET A 368 -23.83 5.21 -5.65
C MET A 368 -24.66 5.28 -6.93
N LEU A 369 -24.77 6.45 -7.58
CA LEU A 369 -25.58 6.62 -8.79
C LEU A 369 -25.29 5.58 -9.90
N PRO A 370 -24.04 5.20 -10.21
CA PRO A 370 -23.78 4.17 -11.22
C PRO A 370 -24.42 2.81 -10.89
N ASP A 371 -24.41 2.42 -9.62
CA ASP A 371 -25.00 1.16 -9.17
C ASP A 371 -26.53 1.24 -9.17
N ILE A 372 -27.09 2.39 -8.78
CA ILE A 372 -28.54 2.68 -8.85
C ILE A 372 -29.03 2.60 -10.29
N ILE A 373 -28.29 3.19 -11.24
CA ILE A 373 -28.61 3.12 -12.68
C ILE A 373 -28.66 1.66 -13.13
N ARG A 374 -27.60 0.89 -12.87
CA ARG A 374 -27.50 -0.53 -13.24
C ARG A 374 -28.66 -1.36 -12.66
N TYR A 375 -29.04 -1.07 -11.41
CA TYR A 375 -30.19 -1.69 -10.77
C TYR A 375 -31.51 -1.34 -11.47
N LEU A 376 -31.75 -0.05 -11.74
CA LEU A 376 -33.01 0.39 -12.36
C LEU A 376 -33.14 -0.02 -13.82
N GLU A 377 -32.04 -0.09 -14.58
CA GLU A 377 -32.03 -0.64 -15.95
C GLU A 377 -32.58 -2.07 -16.00
N THR A 378 -32.32 -2.86 -14.96
CA THR A 378 -32.69 -4.27 -14.89
C THR A 378 -34.04 -4.51 -14.21
N HIS A 379 -34.47 -3.63 -13.31
CA HIS A 379 -35.65 -3.87 -12.46
C HIS A 379 -36.80 -2.88 -12.69
N ASN A 380 -36.54 -1.63 -13.08
CA ASN A 380 -37.58 -0.61 -13.21
C ASN A 380 -37.11 0.58 -14.09
N ARG A 381 -37.25 0.41 -15.42
CA ARG A 381 -36.84 1.43 -16.41
C ARG A 381 -37.59 2.75 -16.28
N ASP A 382 -38.86 2.73 -15.87
CA ASP A 382 -39.63 3.96 -15.69
C ASP A 382 -39.06 4.80 -14.53
N SER A 383 -38.63 4.14 -13.45
CA SER A 383 -37.98 4.80 -12.32
C SER A 383 -36.56 5.27 -12.64
N LEU A 384 -35.89 4.66 -13.62
CA LEU A 384 -34.57 5.09 -14.10
C LEU A 384 -34.60 6.51 -14.65
N ILE A 385 -35.59 6.80 -15.52
CA ILE A 385 -35.71 8.13 -16.14
C ILE A 385 -35.93 9.17 -15.05
N ALA A 386 -36.88 8.93 -14.14
CA ALA A 386 -37.16 9.82 -13.03
C ALA A 386 -35.93 10.03 -12.12
N GLU A 387 -35.18 8.97 -11.84
CA GLU A 387 -33.99 9.06 -11.00
C GLU A 387 -32.88 9.88 -11.68
N ILE A 388 -32.54 9.59 -12.94
CA ILE A 388 -31.55 10.36 -13.71
C ILE A 388 -31.94 11.85 -13.80
N VAL A 389 -33.19 12.13 -14.19
CA VAL A 389 -33.69 13.50 -14.34
C VAL A 389 -33.66 14.25 -13.02
N SER A 390 -33.97 13.59 -11.90
CA SER A 390 -33.94 14.22 -10.58
C SER A 390 -32.53 14.66 -10.12
N ARG A 391 -31.47 14.13 -10.75
CA ARG A 391 -30.08 14.55 -10.50
C ARG A 391 -29.65 15.76 -11.31
N ILE A 392 -30.49 16.25 -12.21
CA ILE A 392 -30.24 17.41 -13.06
C ILE A 392 -31.07 18.58 -12.52
N GLN A 393 -30.41 19.55 -11.87
CA GLN A 393 -31.09 20.73 -11.33
C GLN A 393 -30.79 21.97 -12.18
N PRO A 394 -31.84 22.68 -12.67
CA PRO A 394 -31.66 23.95 -13.35
C PRO A 394 -30.97 24.99 -12.47
N GLY A 395 -30.07 25.79 -13.05
CA GLY A 395 -29.50 26.97 -12.40
C GLY A 395 -28.31 26.69 -11.48
N LEU A 396 -27.87 25.45 -11.38
CA LEU A 396 -26.62 25.13 -10.68
C LEU A 396 -25.42 25.67 -11.48
N ASP A 397 -24.82 26.75 -10.98
CA ASP A 397 -23.54 27.27 -11.47
C ASP A 397 -22.43 26.30 -11.04
N MET A 398 -21.47 26.06 -11.92
CA MET A 398 -20.28 25.28 -11.62
C MET A 398 -19.47 25.73 -10.39
N ARG A 399 -19.67 26.96 -9.92
CA ARG A 399 -19.13 27.46 -8.64
C ARG A 399 -19.83 26.87 -7.41
N TYR A 400 -21.11 26.54 -7.48
CA TYR A 400 -21.86 25.79 -6.45
C TYR A 400 -21.20 24.44 -6.13
N TYR A 401 -20.53 23.86 -7.13
CA TYR A 401 -19.87 22.56 -7.03
C TYR A 401 -18.50 22.57 -6.34
N VAL A 402 -17.94 23.74 -6.03
CA VAL A 402 -16.78 23.83 -5.11
C VAL A 402 -17.22 23.46 -3.69
N GLU A 403 -18.45 23.82 -3.33
CA GLU A 403 -19.02 23.58 -2.00
C GLU A 403 -19.73 22.21 -1.90
N HIS A 404 -20.20 21.66 -3.03
CA HIS A 404 -20.98 20.40 -3.12
C HIS A 404 -20.43 19.41 -4.17
N PRO A 405 -19.22 18.84 -3.97
CA PRO A 405 -18.55 18.02 -4.97
C PRO A 405 -19.26 16.69 -5.29
N ALA A 406 -20.01 16.11 -4.35
CA ALA A 406 -20.73 14.88 -4.62
C ALA A 406 -21.97 15.11 -5.51
N GLU A 407 -22.72 16.19 -5.27
CA GLU A 407 -23.87 16.57 -6.10
C GLU A 407 -23.41 16.84 -7.54
N LYS A 408 -22.28 17.54 -7.71
CA LYS A 408 -21.61 17.69 -9.02
C LYS A 408 -21.38 16.36 -9.70
N ASN A 409 -20.75 15.43 -8.99
CA ASN A 409 -20.38 14.14 -9.54
C ASN A 409 -21.61 13.34 -9.94
N ALA A 410 -22.71 13.39 -9.18
CA ALA A 410 -23.97 12.77 -9.55
C ALA A 410 -24.58 13.40 -10.81
N THR A 411 -24.67 14.73 -10.88
CA THR A 411 -25.20 15.44 -12.07
C THR A 411 -24.36 15.14 -13.31
N MET A 412 -23.03 15.14 -13.19
CA MET A 412 -22.14 14.79 -14.30
C MET A 412 -22.32 13.34 -14.74
N LYS A 413 -22.43 12.39 -13.80
CA LYS A 413 -22.71 10.98 -14.11
C LYS A 413 -24.07 10.79 -14.78
N ALA A 414 -25.09 11.53 -14.37
CA ALA A 414 -26.40 11.52 -15.01
C ALA A 414 -26.32 12.00 -16.46
N TYR A 415 -25.61 13.10 -16.72
CA TYR A 415 -25.37 13.56 -18.10
C TYR A 415 -24.51 12.59 -18.92
N GLN A 416 -23.50 11.95 -18.31
CA GLN A 416 -22.69 10.92 -18.97
C GLN A 416 -23.58 9.75 -19.43
N TYR A 417 -24.45 9.28 -18.55
CA TYR A 417 -25.39 8.21 -18.87
C TYR A 417 -26.32 8.59 -20.03
N ILE A 418 -26.91 9.78 -20.01
CA ILE A 418 -27.77 10.29 -21.09
C ILE A 418 -27.00 10.35 -22.41
N TYR A 419 -25.77 10.88 -22.39
CA TYR A 419 -24.93 10.99 -23.58
C TYR A 419 -24.55 9.62 -24.16
N GLN A 420 -24.14 8.68 -23.31
CA GLN A 420 -23.71 7.35 -23.73
C GLN A 420 -24.86 6.49 -24.27
N THR A 421 -26.05 6.61 -23.69
CA THR A 421 -27.20 5.76 -24.06
C THR A 421 -28.03 6.35 -25.19
N GLN A 422 -28.06 7.67 -25.33
CA GLN A 422 -28.92 8.40 -26.28
C GLN A 422 -30.38 7.92 -26.25
N ASN A 423 -30.90 7.55 -25.07
CA ASN A 423 -32.26 7.04 -24.94
C ASN A 423 -33.29 8.17 -25.21
N PRO A 424 -34.18 8.04 -26.21
CA PRO A 424 -35.15 9.08 -26.56
C PRO A 424 -36.08 9.50 -25.42
N ASP A 425 -36.26 8.66 -24.40
CA ASP A 425 -37.07 8.98 -23.22
C ASP A 425 -36.55 10.20 -22.43
N PHE A 426 -35.28 10.60 -22.62
CA PHE A 426 -34.70 11.78 -21.98
C PHE A 426 -34.95 13.09 -22.74
N VAL A 427 -35.42 13.04 -23.99
CA VAL A 427 -35.57 14.23 -24.83
C VAL A 427 -36.56 15.23 -24.23
N ASP A 428 -37.75 14.75 -23.86
CA ASP A 428 -38.81 15.59 -23.29
C ASP A 428 -38.40 16.18 -21.93
N PRO A 429 -37.88 15.39 -20.96
CA PRO A 429 -37.33 15.92 -19.72
C PRO A 429 -36.24 16.98 -19.92
N LEU A 430 -35.31 16.77 -20.85
CA LEU A 430 -34.22 17.72 -21.13
C LEU A 430 -34.74 19.02 -21.75
N ILE A 431 -35.72 18.95 -22.66
CA ILE A 431 -36.39 20.15 -23.19
C ILE A 431 -37.07 20.93 -22.06
N ASP A 432 -37.70 20.24 -21.10
CA ASP A 432 -38.34 20.90 -19.97
C ASP A 432 -37.36 21.48 -18.95
N ILE A 433 -36.18 20.86 -18.78
CA ILE A 433 -35.07 21.45 -18.02
C ILE A 433 -34.55 22.70 -18.75
N LEU A 434 -34.34 22.62 -20.06
CA LEU A 434 -33.85 23.74 -20.90
C LEU A 434 -34.77 24.97 -20.78
N LYS A 435 -36.09 24.78 -20.77
CA LYS A 435 -37.08 25.86 -20.60
C LYS A 435 -36.99 26.59 -19.26
N ARG A 436 -36.45 25.92 -18.23
CA ARG A 436 -36.35 26.40 -16.83
C ARG A 436 -34.95 26.84 -16.44
N GLU A 437 -33.93 26.55 -17.26
CA GLU A 437 -32.52 26.78 -16.94
C GLU A 437 -32.15 28.26 -17.04
N PRO A 438 -31.85 28.95 -15.90
CA PRO A 438 -31.53 30.38 -15.90
C PRO A 438 -30.13 30.69 -16.46
N LEU A 439 -29.18 29.75 -16.44
CA LEU A 439 -27.81 29.98 -16.87
C LEU A 439 -27.60 29.67 -18.36
N ALA A 440 -27.20 30.68 -19.13
CA ALA A 440 -27.02 30.56 -20.58
C ALA A 440 -26.04 29.43 -20.97
N LYS A 441 -24.95 29.25 -20.22
CA LYS A 441 -23.96 28.18 -20.44
C LYS A 441 -24.54 26.77 -20.27
N ASN A 442 -25.44 26.58 -19.30
CA ASN A 442 -26.12 25.30 -19.09
C ASN A 442 -27.16 25.06 -20.19
N ARG A 443 -27.87 26.11 -20.64
CA ARG A 443 -28.76 26.03 -21.81
C ARG A 443 -28.00 25.57 -23.06
N PHE A 444 -26.82 26.14 -23.31
CA PHE A 444 -25.95 25.68 -24.39
C PHE A 444 -25.59 24.21 -24.25
N PHE A 445 -25.14 23.79 -23.07
CA PHE A 445 -24.76 22.41 -22.81
C PHE A 445 -25.93 21.42 -23.05
N ILE A 446 -27.13 21.70 -22.55
CA ILE A 446 -28.32 20.85 -22.73
C ILE A 446 -28.74 20.82 -24.20
N ALA A 447 -28.77 21.97 -24.88
CA ALA A 447 -29.11 22.04 -26.30
C ALA A 447 -28.11 21.25 -27.16
N LYS A 448 -26.81 21.35 -26.83
CA LYS A 448 -25.76 20.57 -27.49
C LYS A 448 -25.92 19.08 -27.23
N LEU A 449 -26.21 18.67 -26.00
CA LEU A 449 -26.49 17.27 -25.66
C LEU A 449 -27.68 16.72 -26.44
N LEU A 450 -28.78 17.48 -26.56
CA LEU A 450 -29.95 17.10 -27.36
C LEU A 450 -29.64 16.97 -28.85
N HIS A 451 -28.83 17.87 -29.41
CA HIS A 451 -28.41 17.82 -30.80
C HIS A 451 -27.59 16.55 -31.14
N GLU A 452 -26.82 16.03 -30.19
CA GLU A 452 -25.96 14.86 -30.40
C GLU A 452 -26.74 13.55 -30.55
N TYR A 453 -28.05 13.55 -30.28
CA TYR A 453 -28.93 12.42 -30.63
C TYR A 453 -29.00 12.19 -32.14
N GLY A 454 -28.65 13.18 -32.97
CA GLY A 454 -28.61 13.05 -34.43
C GLY A 454 -29.98 12.89 -35.10
N ASP A 455 -31.06 13.16 -34.37
CA ASP A 455 -32.44 13.09 -34.87
C ASP A 455 -32.93 14.49 -35.30
N SER A 456 -33.24 14.62 -36.59
CA SER A 456 -33.70 15.90 -37.17
C SER A 456 -34.99 16.41 -36.54
N ALA A 457 -35.85 15.54 -36.01
CA ALA A 457 -37.08 15.95 -35.32
C ALA A 457 -36.76 16.68 -33.99
N ILE A 458 -35.69 16.29 -33.29
CA ILE A 458 -35.23 16.97 -32.07
C ILE A 458 -34.69 18.36 -32.43
N ASP A 459 -33.89 18.46 -33.49
CA ASP A 459 -33.35 19.73 -33.98
C ASP A 459 -34.47 20.70 -34.40
N GLU A 460 -35.50 20.22 -35.09
CA GLU A 460 -36.67 21.04 -35.45
C GLU A 460 -37.43 21.53 -34.21
N ARG A 461 -37.55 20.70 -33.16
CA ARG A 461 -38.16 21.08 -31.88
C ARG A 461 -37.34 22.15 -31.18
N LEU A 462 -36.01 22.03 -31.15
CA LEU A 462 -35.11 23.04 -30.59
C LEU A 462 -35.20 24.36 -31.38
N ALA A 463 -35.16 24.31 -32.71
CA ALA A 463 -35.27 25.49 -33.56
C ALA A 463 -36.60 26.22 -33.37
N ARG A 464 -37.70 25.47 -33.23
CA ARG A 464 -39.01 26.03 -32.90
C ARG A 464 -39.02 26.67 -31.51
N LEU A 465 -38.51 25.98 -30.50
CA LEU A 465 -38.41 26.50 -29.13
C LEU A 465 -37.62 27.81 -29.08
N PHE A 466 -36.49 27.90 -29.78
CA PHE A 466 -35.67 29.12 -29.82
C PHE A 466 -36.29 30.26 -30.63
N ARG A 467 -37.13 29.97 -31.63
CA ARG A 467 -37.92 31.01 -32.32
C ARG A 467 -39.02 31.56 -31.43
N GLU A 468 -39.71 30.70 -30.69
CA GLU A 468 -40.79 31.08 -29.77
C GLU A 468 -40.25 31.74 -28.50
N ARG A 469 -39.06 31.34 -28.04
CA ARG A 469 -38.38 31.83 -26.83
C ARG A 469 -36.91 32.17 -27.10
N PRO A 470 -36.63 33.30 -27.77
CA PRO A 470 -35.26 33.69 -28.14
C PRO A 470 -34.29 33.83 -26.96
N GLU A 471 -34.79 34.13 -25.76
CA GLU A 471 -33.99 34.22 -24.53
C GLU A 471 -33.36 32.89 -24.09
N LEU A 472 -33.92 31.77 -24.56
CA LEU A 472 -33.37 30.43 -24.30
C LEU A 472 -32.24 30.07 -25.25
N ALA A 473 -32.14 30.73 -26.41
CA ALA A 473 -31.11 30.45 -27.40
C ALA A 473 -29.72 30.79 -26.85
N PRO A 474 -28.75 29.88 -26.91
CA PRO A 474 -27.42 30.14 -26.39
C PRO A 474 -26.64 31.10 -27.31
N GLY A 475 -26.10 32.17 -26.74
CA GLY A 475 -25.20 33.09 -27.44
C GLY A 475 -23.74 32.59 -27.49
N ILE A 476 -22.88 33.32 -28.22
CA ILE A 476 -21.46 32.96 -28.44
C ILE A 476 -20.72 32.72 -27.11
N ARG A 477 -20.85 33.64 -26.16
CA ARG A 477 -20.22 33.51 -24.83
C ARG A 477 -20.68 32.26 -24.07
N ALA A 478 -21.96 31.90 -24.19
CA ALA A 478 -22.49 30.69 -23.57
C ALA A 478 -21.93 29.41 -24.23
N ALA A 479 -21.63 29.46 -25.53
CA ALA A 479 -20.98 28.37 -26.24
C ALA A 479 -19.51 28.20 -25.83
N GLU A 480 -18.79 29.29 -25.61
CA GLU A 480 -17.40 29.26 -25.09
C GLU A 480 -17.35 28.68 -23.68
N GLU A 481 -18.20 29.17 -22.77
CA GLU A 481 -18.25 28.71 -21.39
C GLU A 481 -18.84 27.29 -21.26
N GLY A 482 -19.91 26.98 -22.00
CA GLY A 482 -20.60 25.68 -21.98
C GLY A 482 -19.88 24.57 -22.76
N GLY A 483 -19.16 24.94 -23.82
CA GLY A 483 -18.42 23.99 -24.67
C GLY A 483 -17.28 23.28 -23.93
N GLY A 484 -16.67 23.92 -22.94
CA GLY A 484 -15.70 23.27 -22.05
C GLY A 484 -16.32 22.12 -21.25
N PHE A 485 -17.55 22.29 -20.76
CA PHE A 485 -18.25 21.21 -20.02
C PHE A 485 -18.64 20.06 -20.93
N PHE A 486 -19.11 20.37 -22.13
CA PHE A 486 -19.43 19.35 -23.11
C PHE A 486 -18.17 18.55 -23.51
N LYS A 487 -17.02 19.19 -23.74
CA LYS A 487 -15.75 18.49 -24.00
C LYS A 487 -15.31 17.59 -22.84
N ASN A 488 -15.51 18.03 -21.59
CA ASN A 488 -15.22 17.20 -20.43
C ASN A 488 -16.18 16.00 -20.37
N LEU A 489 -17.47 16.22 -20.63
CA LEU A 489 -18.47 15.16 -20.70
C LEU A 489 -18.05 14.07 -21.70
N THR A 490 -17.74 14.46 -22.95
CA THR A 490 -17.34 13.51 -23.99
C THR A 490 -16.06 12.78 -23.62
N TYR A 491 -15.03 13.50 -23.15
CA TYR A 491 -13.76 12.89 -22.71
C TYR A 491 -13.93 11.79 -21.66
N TYR A 492 -14.77 12.02 -20.64
CA TYR A 492 -15.01 11.03 -19.61
C TYR A 492 -16.00 9.94 -20.04
N ALA A 493 -16.93 10.23 -20.94
CA ALA A 493 -17.85 9.24 -21.48
C ALA A 493 -17.15 8.22 -22.40
N ASP A 494 -16.10 8.65 -23.11
CA ASP A 494 -15.37 7.82 -24.08
C ASP A 494 -14.27 6.94 -23.44
N ARG A 495 -13.87 7.23 -22.21
CA ARG A 495 -12.98 6.36 -21.41
C ARG A 495 -13.80 5.29 -20.70
N LYS A 496 -13.97 4.12 -21.34
CA LYS A 496 -14.46 2.90 -20.67
C LYS A 496 -13.39 2.26 -19.82
#